data_AF-A0A820NG56-F1
#
_entry.id   AF-A0A820NG56-F1
#
_cell.length_a   1.000
_cell.length_b   1.000
_cell.length_c   1.000
_cell.angle_alpha   90.00
_cell.angle_beta   90.00
_cell.angle_gamma   90.00
#
_symmetry.space_group_name_H-M   'P 1'
#
loop_
_entity.id
_entity.type
_entity.pdbx_description
1 polymer ?
#
loop_
_entity_poly.entity_id
_entity_poly.type
_entity_poly.pdbx_seq_one_letter_code
_entity_poly.pdbx_strand_id
1 'polypeptide(L)' 'VCVARCLERGKASGRTDDNEDSLKKRIVTYNESTKPVIQLYEKDNLVKRIDASKDVDKVFEDVRNVLNNLKSTS' A
#
# COMPACT_ATOMS: atom_id res chain seq x y z
N VAL A 1 -11.32 -2.98 -0.02
CA VAL A 1 -10.51 -3.06 1.22
C VAL A 1 -9.98 -1.69 1.66
N CYS A 2 -9.14 -1.00 0.87
CA CYS A 2 -8.53 0.28 1.29
C CYS A 2 -9.53 1.40 1.60
N VAL A 3 -10.55 1.60 0.73
CA VAL A 3 -11.59 2.61 0.96
C VAL A 3 -12.34 2.36 2.27
N ALA A 4 -12.76 1.12 2.52
CA ALA A 4 -13.44 0.73 3.76
C ALA A 4 -12.56 1.00 5.00
N ARG A 5 -11.27 0.63 4.96
CA ARG A 5 -10.33 0.91 6.06
C ARG A 5 -10.17 2.41 6.33
N CYS A 6 -10.12 3.24 5.29
CA CYS A 6 -10.02 4.70 5.45
C CYS A 6 -11.31 5.32 6.00
N LEU A 7 -12.48 4.85 5.57
CA LEU A 7 -13.77 5.33 6.08
C LEU A 7 -13.95 4.96 7.57
N GLU A 8 -13.59 3.74 7.98
CA GLU A 8 -13.61 3.35 9.40
C GLU A 8 -12.67 4.23 10.24
N ARG A 9 -11.49 4.55 9.72
CA ARG A 9 -10.58 5.49 10.39
C ARG A 9 -11.17 6.90 10.49
N GLY A 10 -11.85 7.39 9.47
CA GLY A 10 -12.51 8.71 9.46
C GLY A 10 -13.51 8.88 10.60
N LYS A 11 -14.22 7.81 10.98
CA LYS A 11 -15.22 7.82 12.07
C LYS A 11 -14.64 8.15 13.45
N ALA A 12 -13.40 7.73 13.72
CA ALA A 12 -12.78 7.88 15.04
C ALA A 12 -11.63 8.90 15.09
N SER A 13 -11.08 9.32 13.93
CA SER A 13 -9.83 10.09 13.87
C SER A 13 -10.02 11.62 13.73
N GLY A 14 -11.25 12.11 13.53
CA GLY A 14 -11.51 13.53 13.28
C GLY A 14 -10.95 14.05 11.94
N ARG A 15 -10.49 13.16 11.05
CA ARG A 15 -9.97 13.50 9.74
C ARG A 15 -11.10 13.83 8.77
N THR A 16 -11.18 15.09 8.37
CA THR A 16 -12.19 15.59 7.42
C THR A 16 -11.96 15.09 5.99
N ASP A 17 -10.76 14.61 5.67
CA ASP A 17 -10.38 14.11 4.34
C ASP A 17 -10.60 12.60 4.14
N ASP A 18 -10.93 11.84 5.20
CA ASP A 18 -11.31 10.42 5.10
C ASP A 18 -12.81 10.30 4.71
N ASN A 19 -13.19 10.90 3.58
CA ASN A 19 -14.53 10.85 2.98
C ASN A 19 -14.50 10.27 1.56
N GLU A 20 -15.66 9.88 1.03
CA GLU A 20 -15.76 9.15 -0.23
C GLU A 20 -15.18 9.93 -1.43
N ASP A 21 -15.47 11.22 -1.53
CA ASP A 21 -14.99 12.07 -2.64
C ASP A 21 -13.47 12.26 -2.61
N SER A 22 -12.90 12.51 -1.43
CA SER A 22 -11.46 12.60 -1.24
C SER A 22 -10.76 11.28 -1.54
N LEU A 23 -11.32 10.14 -1.13
CA LEU A 23 -10.76 8.82 -1.40
C LEU A 23 -10.80 8.47 -2.88
N LYS A 24 -11.88 8.80 -3.61
CA LYS A 24 -11.96 8.64 -5.06
C LYS A 24 -10.85 9.43 -5.77
N LYS A 25 -10.67 10.71 -5.43
CA LYS A 25 -9.59 11.54 -5.98
C LYS A 25 -8.21 10.94 -5.71
N ARG A 26 -7.96 10.47 -4.49
CA ARG A 26 -6.69 9.83 -4.12
C ARG A 26 -6.40 8.56 -4.93
N ILE A 27 -7.42 7.74 -5.21
CA ILE A 27 -7.27 6.54 -6.04
C ILE A 27 -6.91 6.92 -7.49
N VAL A 28 -7.56 7.95 -8.04
CA VAL A 28 -7.23 8.46 -9.38
C VAL A 28 -5.79 8.93 -9.42
N THR A 29 -5.38 9.82 -8.50
CA THR A 29 -3.99 10.30 -8.42
C THR A 29 -2.98 9.17 -8.24
N TYR A 30 -3.29 8.16 -7.43
CA TYR A 30 -2.43 6.99 -7.29
C TYR A 30 -2.24 6.25 -8.62
N ASN A 31 -3.32 6.03 -9.38
CA ASN A 31 -3.26 5.34 -10.67
C ASN A 31 -2.52 6.15 -11.74
N GLU A 32 -2.71 7.47 -11.76
CA GLU A 32 -2.13 8.35 -12.79
C GLU A 32 -0.67 8.70 -12.51
N SER A 33 -0.30 8.93 -11.24
CA SER A 33 1.01 9.48 -10.88
C SER A 33 1.91 8.51 -10.13
N THR A 34 1.35 7.72 -9.20
CA THR A 34 2.18 6.83 -8.35
C THR A 34 2.45 5.48 -9.01
N LYS A 35 1.45 4.89 -9.67
CA LYS A 35 1.57 3.57 -10.31
C LYS A 35 2.66 3.52 -11.41
N PRO A 36 2.83 4.54 -12.28
CA PRO A 36 3.89 4.55 -13.27
C PRO A 36 5.30 4.53 -12.66
N VAL A 37 5.48 5.20 -11.51
CA VAL A 37 6.76 5.21 -10.78
C VAL A 37 7.08 3.80 -10.26
N ILE A 38 6.09 3.09 -9.70
CA ILE A 38 6.26 1.69 -9.28
C ILE A 38 6.64 0.81 -10.48
N GLN A 39 5.97 0.97 -11.62
CA GLN A 39 6.27 0.23 -12.84
C GLN A 39 7.67 0.49 -13.38
N LEU A 40 8.20 1.70 -13.21
CA LEU A 40 9.58 2.02 -13.58
C LEU A 40 10.57 1.20 -12.74
N TYR A 41 10.47 1.26 -11.41
CA TYR A 41 11.35 0.49 -10.52
C TYR A 41 11.16 -1.03 -10.61
N GLU A 42 9.99 -1.48 -11.03
CA GLU A 42 9.71 -2.90 -11.25
C GLU A 42 10.52 -3.46 -12.42
N LYS A 43 10.78 -2.66 -13.47
CA LYS A 43 11.66 -3.05 -14.58
C LYS A 43 13.10 -3.25 -14.13
N ASP A 44 13.53 -2.53 -13.10
CA ASP A 44 14.88 -2.63 -12.53
C ASP A 44 14.99 -3.74 -11.47
N ASN A 45 13.94 -4.58 -11.29
CA ASN A 45 13.86 -5.60 -10.24
C ASN A 45 13.99 -5.07 -8.79
N LEU A 46 13.79 -3.77 -8.59
CA LEU A 46 13.90 -3.09 -7.30
C LEU A 46 12.61 -3.14 -6.47
N VAL A 47 11.51 -3.60 -7.06
CA VAL A 47 10.20 -3.69 -6.38
C VAL A 47 9.95 -5.11 -5.88
N LYS A 48 9.55 -5.23 -4.60
CA LYS A 48 9.03 -6.47 -4.00
C LYS A 48 7.55 -6.27 -3.67
N ARG A 49 6.68 -7.12 -4.25
CA ARG A 49 5.22 -7.03 -4.07
C ARG A 49 4.76 -7.87 -2.89
N ILE A 50 3.88 -7.31 -2.07
CA ILE A 50 3.27 -7.96 -0.91
C ILE A 50 1.77 -7.69 -0.94
N ASP A 51 0.97 -8.74 -0.72
CA ASP A 51 -0.49 -8.63 -0.67
C ASP A 51 -0.97 -8.12 0.69
N ALA A 52 -1.38 -6.85 0.74
CA ALA A 52 -1.87 -6.18 1.94
C ALA A 52 -3.37 -6.42 2.24
N SER A 53 -4.05 -7.27 1.47
CA SER A 53 -5.46 -7.62 1.71
C SER A 53 -5.65 -8.66 2.82
N LYS A 54 -4.58 -9.39 3.16
CA LYS A 54 -4.54 -10.39 4.24
C LYS A 54 -4.62 -9.77 5.64
N ASP A 55 -4.67 -10.66 6.63
CA ASP A 55 -4.52 -10.31 8.04
C ASP A 55 -3.17 -9.62 8.33
N VAL A 56 -3.15 -8.72 9.33
CA VAL A 56 -1.97 -7.91 9.68
C VAL A 56 -0.75 -8.76 10.01
N ASP A 57 -0.93 -9.88 10.73
CA ASP A 57 0.18 -10.75 11.13
C ASP A 57 0.79 -11.43 9.90
N LYS A 58 -0.05 -11.84 8.95
CA LYS A 58 0.39 -12.44 7.69
C LYS A 58 1.11 -11.45 6.78
N VAL A 59 0.61 -10.21 6.70
CA VAL A 59 1.31 -9.15 5.96
C VAL A 59 2.68 -8.87 6.58
N PHE A 60 2.76 -8.85 7.91
CA PHE A 60 4.02 -8.60 8.62
C PHE A 60 5.04 -9.74 8.44
N GLU A 61 4.59 -10.99 8.49
CA GLU A 61 5.42 -12.16 8.16
C GLU A 61 5.96 -12.08 6.72
N ASP A 62 5.10 -11.78 5.74
CA ASP A 62 5.49 -11.64 4.34
C ASP A 62 6.57 -10.54 4.16
N VAL A 63 6.41 -9.39 4.82
CA VAL A 63 7.41 -8.30 4.82
C VAL A 63 8.74 -8.76 5.42
N ARG A 64 8.71 -9.41 6.58
CA ARG A 64 9.91 -9.89 7.27
C ARG A 64 10.69 -10.86 6.38
N ASN A 65 10.00 -11.78 5.74
CA ASN A 65 10.63 -12.77 4.86
C ASN A 65 11.32 -12.11 3.67
N VAL A 66 10.67 -11.14 3.02
CA VAL A 66 11.28 -10.37 1.92
C VAL A 66 12.55 -9.64 2.38
N LEU A 67 12.51 -8.97 3.53
CA LEU A 67 13.66 -8.22 4.05
C LEU A 67 14.81 -9.13 4.46
N ASN A 68 14.53 -10.29 5.06
CA ASN A 68 15.56 -11.26 5.43
C ASN A 68 16.26 -11.82 4.19
N ASN A 69 15.49 -12.19 3.16
CA ASN A 69 16.03 -12.70 1.90
C ASN A 69 16.92 -11.68 1.17
N LEU A 70 16.69 -10.38 1.37
CA LEU A 70 17.56 -9.32 0.83
C LEU A 70 18.88 -9.19 1.58
N LYS A 71 18.91 -9.50 2.89
CA LYS A 71 20.12 -9.45 3.71
C LYS A 71 21.04 -10.65 3.51
N SER A 72 20.50 -11.78 3.06
CA SER A 72 21.26 -13.02 2.83
C SER A 72 22.09 -13.02 1.54
N THR A 73 21.86 -12.07 0.64
CA THR A 73 22.52 -11.98 -0.68
C THR A 73 23.80 -11.13 -0.67
N SER A 74 24.39 -10.89 0.51
CA SER A 74 25.59 -10.08 0.68
C SER A 74 26.71 -10.83 1.38
#